data_AF-A0A540NKI4-F1
#
_entry.id   AF-A0A540NKI4-F1
#
_cell.length_a   1.000
_cell.length_b   1.000
_cell.length_c   1.000
_cell.angle_alpha   90.00
_cell.angle_beta   90.00
_cell.angle_gamma   90.00
#
_symmetry.space_group_name_H-M   'P 1'
#
loop_
_entity.id
_entity.type
_entity.pdbx_description
1 polymer ?
#
loop_
_entity_poly.entity_id
_entity_poly.type
_entity_poly.pdbx_seq_one_letter_code
_entity_poly.pdbx_strand_id
1 'polypeptide(L)'
;MSRRHRTGMLAYSSRYKIYIEGYAWSVSEKYILASDSVTLLVKPKYYDFFTRGLQPVHHYCPRRHENKCRSINFAVDWGNNHKQKA
;
A
#
# COMPACT_ATOMS: atom_id res chain seq x y z
N MET A 1 -7.71 -18.89 -19.87
CA MET A 1 -8.21 -19.59 -18.67
C MET A 1 -7.06 -19.78 -17.70
N SER A 2 -7.00 -19.03 -16.59
CA SER A 2 -6.21 -19.43 -15.42
C SER A 2 -7.00 -19.01 -14.19
N ARG A 3 -7.51 -20.02 -13.48
CA ARG A 3 -8.39 -19.89 -12.33
C ARG A 3 -7.56 -19.45 -11.12
N ARG A 4 -7.65 -18.18 -10.72
CA ARG A 4 -7.38 -17.82 -9.32
C ARG A 4 -8.65 -18.13 -8.53
N HIS A 5 -8.60 -19.20 -7.74
CA HIS A 5 -9.60 -19.52 -6.72
C HIS A 5 -9.72 -18.32 -5.77
N ARG A 6 -10.74 -17.48 -5.99
CA ARG A 6 -11.16 -16.43 -5.08
C ARG A 6 -12.04 -17.06 -3.99
N THR A 7 -11.39 -17.62 -2.98
CA THR A 7 -12.05 -17.99 -1.73
C THR A 7 -11.39 -17.17 -0.64
N GLY A 8 -12.08 -16.11 -0.18
CA GLY A 8 -11.59 -15.27 0.90
C GLY A 8 -12.28 -13.91 0.94
N MET A 9 -13.30 -13.81 1.81
CA MET A 9 -13.87 -12.61 2.42
C MET A 9 -14.29 -11.46 1.47
N LEU A 10 -15.56 -11.04 1.54
CA LEU A 10 -16.10 -9.84 0.86
C LEU A 10 -15.51 -8.54 1.45
N ALA A 11 -14.18 -8.39 1.44
CA ALA A 11 -13.52 -7.13 1.67
C ALA A 11 -13.57 -6.35 0.35
N TYR A 12 -14.07 -5.11 0.39
CA TYR A 12 -14.15 -4.22 -0.76
C TYR A 12 -12.80 -4.17 -1.51
N SER A 13 -12.77 -4.76 -2.71
CA SER A 13 -11.56 -4.95 -3.50
C SER A 13 -11.12 -3.63 -4.14
N SER A 14 -10.37 -2.83 -3.38
CA SER A 14 -9.76 -1.59 -3.87
C SER A 14 -8.44 -1.89 -4.57
N ARG A 15 -8.15 -1.22 -5.70
CA ARG A 15 -6.85 -1.37 -6.39
C ARG A 15 -5.69 -0.79 -5.56
N TYR A 16 -5.96 0.31 -4.87
CA TYR A 16 -4.98 0.99 -4.02
C TYR A 16 -5.42 0.94 -2.57
N LYS A 17 -4.47 0.73 -1.67
CA LYS A 17 -4.64 0.92 -0.23
C LYS A 17 -3.56 1.86 0.26
N ILE A 18 -3.88 2.68 1.27
CA ILE A 18 -2.97 3.69 1.79
C ILE A 18 -2.79 3.43 3.27
N TYR A 19 -1.54 3.45 3.72
CA TYR A 19 -1.21 3.49 5.13
C TYR A 19 -0.48 4.80 5.47
N ILE A 20 -0.97 5.44 6.52
CA ILE A 20 -0.44 6.69 7.08
C ILE A 20 -0.45 6.54 8.59
N GLU A 21 0.69 6.80 9.21
CA GLU A 21 0.78 6.86 10.67
C GLU A 21 0.00 8.05 11.23
N GLY A 22 -0.65 7.83 12.37
CA GLY A 22 -1.31 8.86 13.16
C GLY A 22 -0.39 9.38 14.25
N TYR A 23 -0.83 9.25 15.50
CA TYR A 23 0.01 9.55 16.68
C TYR A 23 1.19 8.56 16.82
N ALA A 24 0.92 7.28 16.53
CA ALA A 24 1.88 6.19 16.55
C ALA A 24 1.67 5.27 15.32
N TRP A 25 2.39 4.15 15.28
CA TRP A 25 2.12 3.07 14.33
C TRP A 25 0.70 2.53 14.53
N SER A 26 0.07 2.07 13.45
CA SER A 26 -1.26 1.46 13.51
C SER A 26 -1.18 -0.03 13.18
N VAL A 27 -1.90 -0.84 13.95
CA VAL A 27 -2.00 -2.31 13.76
C VAL A 27 -2.59 -2.66 12.38
N SER A 28 -3.24 -1.72 11.71
CA SER A 28 -3.77 -1.90 10.35
C SER A 28 -2.69 -2.09 9.28
N GLU A 29 -1.43 -1.69 9.53
CA GLU A 29 -0.34 -1.76 8.55
C GLU A 29 -0.19 -3.16 7.95
N LYS A 30 -0.07 -4.19 8.81
CA LYS A 30 0.10 -5.58 8.39
C LYS A 30 -1.05 -6.09 7.54
N TYR A 31 -2.29 -5.66 7.82
CA TYR A 31 -3.47 -6.09 7.08
C TYR A 31 -3.58 -5.39 5.72
N ILE A 32 -3.08 -4.15 5.63
CA ILE A 32 -2.99 -3.42 4.37
C ILE A 32 -1.92 -4.05 3.47
N LEU A 33 -0.73 -4.34 4.02
CA LEU A 33 0.38 -4.96 3.30
C LEU A 33 0.09 -6.40 2.84
N ALA A 34 -0.68 -7.16 3.62
CA ALA A 34 -1.09 -8.52 3.25
C ALA A 34 -2.19 -8.58 2.19
N SER A 35 -2.63 -7.43 1.66
CA SER A 35 -3.65 -7.35 0.62
C SER A 35 -3.07 -7.55 -0.77
N ASP A 36 -3.85 -8.14 -1.68
CA ASP A 36 -3.57 -8.19 -3.13
C ASP A 36 -3.72 -6.82 -3.84
N SER A 37 -3.57 -5.71 -3.10
CA SER A 37 -3.75 -4.35 -3.60
C SER A 37 -2.43 -3.59 -3.54
N VAL A 38 -2.25 -2.62 -4.44
CA VAL A 38 -1.08 -1.75 -4.41
C VAL A 38 -1.11 -0.93 -3.13
N THR A 39 -0.13 -1.16 -2.26
CA THR A 39 -0.03 -0.45 -0.98
C THR A 39 0.84 0.79 -1.11
N LEU A 40 0.24 1.95 -0.88
CA LEU A 40 0.93 3.24 -0.78
C LEU A 40 1.30 3.48 0.68
N LEU A 41 2.60 3.38 0.99
CA LEU A 41 3.13 3.60 2.33
C LEU A 41 3.72 5.00 2.41
N VAL A 42 3.10 5.89 3.19
CA VAL A 42 3.73 7.18 3.51
C VAL A 42 4.90 6.91 4.45
N LYS A 43 6.05 7.53 4.20
CA LYS A 43 7.30 7.31 4.96
C LYS A 43 7.02 7.18 6.47
N PRO A 44 7.16 5.96 7.03
CA PRO A 44 6.89 5.72 8.45
C PRO A 44 8.00 6.34 9.30
N LYS A 45 7.63 6.78 10.50
CA LYS A 45 8.54 7.26 11.55
C LYS A 45 8.85 6.15 12.54
N TYR A 46 7.91 5.22 12.75
CA TYR A 46 8.05 4.13 13.70
C TYR A 46 8.36 2.83 12.95
N TYR A 47 9.47 2.18 13.33
CA TYR A 47 9.87 0.90 12.74
C TYR A 47 9.52 -0.25 13.69
N ASP A 48 8.47 -0.97 13.34
CA ASP A 48 8.06 -2.21 13.98
C ASP A 48 8.86 -3.43 13.47
N PHE A 49 8.48 -4.63 13.90
CA PHE A 49 9.10 -5.87 13.45
C PHE A 49 8.90 -6.15 11.95
N PHE A 50 7.72 -5.82 11.40
CA PHE A 50 7.38 -6.13 10.01
C PHE A 50 8.08 -5.18 9.04
N THR A 51 8.04 -3.89 9.32
CA THR A 51 8.60 -2.80 8.50
C THR A 51 10.10 -2.91 8.27
N ARG A 52 10.86 -3.49 9.21
CA ARG A 52 12.32 -3.71 9.06
C ARG A 52 12.68 -4.67 7.94
N GLY A 53 11.79 -5.62 7.62
CA GLY A 53 11.99 -6.56 6.52
C GLY A 53 11.45 -6.07 5.16
N LEU A 54 10.73 -4.93 5.14
CA LEU A 54 10.05 -4.48 3.93
C LEU A 54 11.00 -3.69 3.03
N GLN A 55 11.26 -4.27 1.86
CA GLN A 55 11.89 -3.56 0.75
C GLN A 55 10.90 -2.62 0.03
N PRO A 56 11.25 -1.32 -0.14
CA PRO A 56 10.46 -0.39 -0.92
C PRO A 56 10.40 -0.82 -2.39
N VAL A 57 9.31 -0.48 -3.07
CA VAL A 57 9.00 -0.83 -4.47
C VAL A 57 8.73 -2.33 -4.71
N HIS A 58 9.24 -3.22 -3.86
CA HIS A 58 8.90 -4.64 -3.90
C HIS A 58 7.62 -4.96 -3.11
N HIS A 59 7.53 -4.49 -1.87
CA HIS A 59 6.38 -4.80 -1.00
C HIS A 59 5.36 -3.65 -0.90
N TYR A 60 5.81 -2.41 -1.09
CA TYR A 60 4.96 -1.23 -1.02
C TYR A 60 5.53 -0.12 -1.90
N CYS A 61 4.67 0.81 -2.31
CA CYS A 61 5.09 1.99 -3.04
C CYS A 61 5.33 3.16 -2.07
N PRO A 62 6.57 3.67 -1.94
CA PRO A 62 6.89 4.73 -1.00
C PRO A 62 6.25 6.06 -1.42
N ARG A 63 5.70 6.77 -0.44
CA ARG A 63 5.14 8.12 -0.60
C ARG A 63 5.79 9.10 0.37
N ARG A 64 6.00 10.32 -0.12
CA ARG A 64 6.59 11.40 0.67
C ARG A 64 5.62 11.82 1.77
N HIS A 65 6.16 12.13 2.94
CA HIS A 65 5.36 12.61 4.07
C HIS A 65 4.91 14.06 3.87
N GLU A 66 5.68 14.86 3.16
CA GLU A 66 5.34 16.23 2.76
C GLU A 66 4.34 16.20 1.61
N ASN A 67 3.36 17.11 1.62
CA ASN A 67 2.34 17.24 0.58
C ASN A 67 1.64 15.90 0.25
N LYS A 68 1.27 15.13 1.28
CA LYS A 68 0.72 13.76 1.17
C LYS A 68 -0.33 13.62 0.08
N CYS A 69 -1.35 14.48 0.06
CA CYS A 69 -2.44 14.41 -0.92
C CYS A 69 -1.93 14.53 -2.36
N ARG A 70 -1.01 15.47 -2.64
CA ARG A 70 -0.42 15.61 -3.98
C ARG A 70 0.45 14.41 -4.33
N SER A 71 1.25 13.91 -3.38
CA SER A 71 2.08 12.72 -3.60
C SER A 71 1.24 11.47 -3.87
N ILE A 72 0.09 11.34 -3.21
CA ILE A 72 -0.85 10.23 -3.39
C ILE A 72 -1.61 10.38 -4.72
N ASN A 73 -2.05 11.57 -5.10
CA ASN A 73 -2.71 11.78 -6.39
C ASN A 73 -1.77 11.44 -7.55
N PHE A 74 -0.55 11.99 -7.54
CA PHE A 74 0.46 11.69 -8.57
C PHE A 74 0.74 10.18 -8.71
N ALA A 75 0.81 9.50 -7.57
CA ALA A 75 1.00 8.06 -7.49
C ALA A 75 -0.13 7.26 -8.13
N VAL A 76 -1.37 7.64 -7.84
CA VAL A 76 -2.57 7.00 -8.37
C VAL A 76 -2.69 7.29 -9.87
N ASP A 77 -2.46 8.53 -10.30
CA ASP A 77 -2.48 8.92 -11.71
C ASP A 77 -1.43 8.15 -12.51
N TRP A 78 -0.20 8.08 -12.01
CA TRP A 78 0.86 7.30 -12.62
C TRP A 78 0.52 5.81 -12.70
N GLY A 79 -0.01 5.21 -11.62
CA GLY A 79 -0.42 3.81 -11.59
C GLY A 79 -1.61 3.50 -12.49
N ASN A 80 -2.53 4.45 -12.66
CA ASN A 80 -3.67 4.34 -13.59
C ASN A 80 -3.21 4.34 -15.05
N ASN A 81 -2.15 5.08 -15.36
CA ASN A 81 -1.53 5.12 -16.69
C ASN A 81 -0.59 3.92 -16.94
N HIS A 82 -0.10 3.24 -15.90
CA HIS A 82 0.86 2.13 -15.99
C HIS A 82 0.33 0.83 -15.35
N LYS A 83 -0.85 0.37 -15.76
CA LYS A 83 -1.57 -0.76 -15.14
C LYS A 83 -0.81 -2.09 -15.09
N GLN A 84 0.16 -2.32 -15.97
CA GLN A 84 0.94 -3.57 -16.01
C GLN A 84 2.16 -3.58 -15.08
N LYS A 85 2.53 -2.42 -14.52
CA LYS A 85 3.70 -2.26 -13.64
C LYS A 85 3.32 -2.15 -12.16
N ALA A 86 2.06 -2.44 -11.85
CA ALA A 86 1.42 -2.22 -10.56
C ALA A 86 0.84 -3.53 -10.02
#